data_AF-A0AAD6XJS1-F1
#
_entry.id   AF-A0AAD6XJS1-F1
#
_cell.length_a   1.000
_cell.length_b   1.000
_cell.length_c   1.000
_cell.angle_alpha   90.00
_cell.angle_beta   90.00
_cell.angle_gamma   90.00
#
_symmetry.space_group_name_H-M   'P 1'
#
loop_
_entity.id
_entity.type
_entity.pdbx_description
1 polymer ?
#
loop_
_entity_poly.entity_id
_entity_poly.type
_entity_poly.pdbx_seq_one_letter_code
_entity_poly.pdbx_strand_id
1 'polypeptide(L)'
;MYIFNTGTRFTSDFPPYSAHPLLIAMAQTRSILVTGANQVNVFGTLAITESLRPLMNPNGAILNISSANGSIAVVLKRESRPGLAAYSFSKTALDNLTVQWALEEKKKGSGIRVVYRSAPPPSHPGSGFNATKINSYTGTMSPAER
;
A
#
# COMPACT_ATOMS: atom_id res chain seq x y z
N MET A 1 -16.90 5.56 17.04
CA MET A 1 -15.90 6.34 17.80
C MET A 1 -14.91 6.92 16.81
N TYR A 2 -15.04 8.21 16.48
CA TYR A 2 -14.06 8.95 15.67
C TYR A 2 -13.10 9.65 16.63
N ILE A 3 -11.80 9.43 16.47
CA ILE A 3 -10.79 10.08 17.32
C ILE A 3 -10.59 11.50 16.80
N PHE A 4 -11.13 12.48 17.53
CA PHE A 4 -10.76 13.89 17.39
C PHE A 4 -9.53 14.13 18.26
N ASN A 5 -8.39 14.46 17.64
CA ASN A 5 -7.21 14.91 18.37
C ASN A 5 -7.49 16.30 18.97
N THR A 6 -7.55 16.38 20.30
CA THR A 6 -7.75 17.61 21.07
C THR A 6 -6.47 18.43 21.06
N GLY A 7 -6.41 19.54 20.32
CA GLY A 7 -5.24 20.42 20.41
C GLY A 7 -5.25 21.73 19.63
N THR A 8 -6.07 21.89 18.60
CA THR A 8 -6.14 23.15 17.84
C THR A 8 -7.57 23.63 17.72
N ARG A 9 -7.91 24.72 18.43
CA ARG A 9 -9.16 25.45 18.26
C ARG A 9 -9.19 26.03 16.84
N PHE A 10 -9.93 25.39 15.93
CA PHE A 10 -10.45 26.07 14.76
C PHE A 10 -11.71 26.83 15.18
N THR A 11 -11.70 28.14 14.99
CA THR A 11 -12.86 29.01 15.19
C THR A 11 -13.99 28.57 14.24
N SER A 12 -15.21 28.56 14.77
CA SER A 12 -16.38 27.88 14.25
C SER A 12 -17.13 28.63 13.16
N ASP A 13 -16.46 28.93 12.03
CA ASP A 13 -17.10 29.59 10.88
C ASP A 13 -17.35 28.61 9.70
N PHE A 14 -17.69 27.35 10.00
CA PHE A 14 -18.25 26.44 9.00
C PHE A 14 -19.74 26.28 9.25
N PRO A 15 -20.62 26.56 8.26
CA PRO A 15 -22.05 26.34 8.42
C PRO A 15 -22.31 24.85 8.73
N PRO A 16 -23.37 24.52 9.51
CA PRO A 16 -23.68 23.14 9.85
C PRO A 16 -24.21 22.44 8.60
N TYR A 17 -23.30 21.94 7.76
CA TYR A 17 -23.67 20.95 6.75
C TYR A 17 -23.95 19.65 7.52
N SER A 18 -25.23 19.36 7.73
CA SER A 18 -25.67 17.99 7.95
C SER A 18 -25.23 17.19 6.73
N ALA A 19 -24.10 16.50 6.84
CA ALA A 19 -23.59 15.70 5.73
C ALA A 19 -24.67 14.69 5.34
N HIS A 20 -25.07 14.71 4.07
CA HIS A 20 -26.09 13.80 3.53
C HIS A 20 -25.75 12.35 3.93
N PRO A 21 -26.70 11.51 4.36
CA PRO A 21 -26.43 10.16 4.85
C PRO A 21 -25.55 9.31 3.91
N LEU A 22 -25.69 9.51 2.60
CA LEU A 22 -24.84 8.89 1.58
C LEU A 22 -23.35 9.29 1.69
N LEU A 23 -23.05 10.57 1.97
CA LEU A 23 -21.67 11.04 2.14
C LEU A 23 -21.01 10.37 3.37
N ILE A 24 -21.75 10.25 4.47
CA ILE A 24 -21.29 9.59 5.68
C ILE A 24 -21.00 8.10 5.41
N ALA A 25 -21.93 7.40 4.74
CA ALA A 25 -21.74 6.00 4.37
C ALA A 25 -20.55 5.79 3.43
N MET A 26 -20.33 6.67 2.46
CA MET A 26 -19.16 6.64 1.57
C MET A 26 -17.85 6.88 2.33
N ALA A 27 -17.83 7.82 3.28
CA ALA A 27 -16.67 8.11 4.11
C ALA A 27 -16.32 6.91 5.01
N GLN A 28 -17.32 6.27 5.63
CA GLN A 28 -17.13 5.05 6.43
C GLN A 28 -16.59 3.90 5.58
N THR A 29 -17.17 3.68 4.39
CA THR A 29 -16.70 2.65 3.45
C THR A 29 -15.24 2.87 3.06
N ARG A 30 -14.85 4.11 2.76
CA ARG A 30 -13.45 4.46 2.47
C ARG A 30 -12.54 4.19 3.66
N SER A 31 -12.97 4.53 4.88
CA SER A 31 -12.21 4.26 6.10
C SER A 31 -11.96 2.76 6.30
N ILE A 32 -12.99 1.92 6.12
CA ILE A 32 -12.87 0.45 6.22
C ILE A 32 -11.90 -0.09 5.17
N LEU A 33 -12.00 0.37 3.92
CA LEU A 33 -11.11 -0.08 2.85
C LEU A 33 -9.65 0.34 3.11
N VAL A 34 -9.42 1.57 3.57
CA VAL A 34 -8.08 2.07 3.92
C VAL A 34 -7.50 1.29 5.09
N THR A 35 -8.23 1.13 6.19
CA THR A 35 -7.75 0.40 7.36
C THR A 35 -7.48 -1.06 7.04
N GLY A 36 -8.40 -1.76 6.37
CA GLY A 36 -8.24 -3.16 5.97
C GLY A 36 -7.04 -3.39 5.06
N ALA A 37 -6.85 -2.56 4.03
CA ALA A 37 -5.72 -2.69 3.11
C ALA A 37 -4.37 -2.46 3.83
N ASN A 38 -4.28 -1.47 4.72
CA ASN A 38 -3.05 -1.19 5.47
C ASN A 38 -2.76 -2.27 6.53
N GLN A 39 -3.79 -2.81 7.19
CA GLN A 39 -3.62 -3.87 8.18
C GLN A 39 -2.86 -5.05 7.61
N VAL A 40 -3.20 -5.47 6.39
CA VAL A 40 -2.55 -6.60 5.73
C VAL A 40 -1.27 -6.18 5.03
N ASN A 41 -1.33 -5.21 4.12
CA ASN A 41 -0.21 -4.92 3.22
C ASN A 41 0.94 -4.19 3.90
N VAL A 42 0.67 -3.42 4.96
CA VAL A 42 1.66 -2.55 5.61
C VAL A 42 1.98 -3.09 7.00
N PHE A 43 1.00 -3.13 7.90
CA PHE A 43 1.25 -3.47 9.30
C PHE A 43 1.61 -4.94 9.48
N GLY A 44 0.94 -5.86 8.77
CA GLY A 44 1.32 -7.28 8.76
C GLY A 44 2.73 -7.49 8.22
N THR A 45 3.07 -6.86 7.09
CA THR A 45 4.41 -6.94 6.50
C THR A 45 5.48 -6.35 7.43
N LEU A 46 5.22 -5.19 8.03
CA LEU A 46 6.09 -4.53 9.00
C LEU A 46 6.35 -5.47 10.19
N ALA A 47 5.30 -6.02 10.81
CA ALA A 47 5.43 -6.87 11.98
C ALA A 47 6.28 -8.12 11.69
N ILE A 48 6.02 -8.81 10.58
CA ILE A 48 6.79 -9.99 10.17
C ILE A 48 8.23 -9.60 9.86
N THR A 49 8.43 -8.52 9.11
CA THR A 49 9.75 -8.07 8.67
C THR A 49 10.62 -7.69 9.88
N GLU A 50 10.12 -6.86 10.79
CA GLU A 50 10.88 -6.47 12.00
C GLU A 50 11.18 -7.67 12.91
N SER A 51 10.27 -8.64 12.99
CA SER A 51 10.48 -9.85 13.81
C SER A 51 11.54 -10.77 13.21
N LEU A 52 11.60 -10.88 11.88
CA LEU A 52 12.49 -11.83 11.19
C LEU A 52 13.84 -11.23 10.79
N ARG A 53 13.91 -9.91 10.58
CA ARG A 53 15.12 -9.19 10.15
C ARG A 53 16.36 -9.53 10.98
N PRO A 54 16.30 -9.57 12.33
CA PRO A 54 17.48 -9.89 13.15
C PRO A 54 18.01 -11.32 12.95
N LEU A 55 17.20 -12.22 12.39
CA LEU A 55 17.53 -13.64 12.21
C LEU A 55 18.07 -13.94 10.80
N MET A 56 18.14 -12.94 9.92
CA MET A 56 18.53 -13.14 8.52
C MET A 56 20.04 -13.27 8.36
N ASN A 57 20.43 -14.14 7.43
CA ASN A 57 21.84 -14.26 7.02
C ASN A 57 22.34 -12.99 6.31
N PRO A 58 23.64 -12.65 6.40
CA PRO A 58 24.22 -11.48 5.74
C PRO A 58 24.09 -11.42 4.22
N ASN A 59 23.71 -12.52 3.55
CA ASN A 59 23.45 -12.55 2.10
C ASN A 59 21.96 -12.76 1.76
N GLY A 60 21.10 -12.65 2.76
CA GLY A 60 19.65 -12.80 2.62
C GLY A 60 19.01 -11.67 1.82
N ALA A 61 17.74 -11.86 1.49
CA ALA A 61 16.95 -10.83 0.82
C ALA A 61 15.54 -10.73 1.39
N ILE A 62 15.06 -9.50 1.51
CA ILE A 62 13.66 -9.17 1.79
C ILE A 62 13.06 -8.69 0.48
N LEU A 63 12.08 -9.43 -0.03
CA LEU A 63 11.36 -9.10 -1.25
C LEU A 63 9.90 -8.78 -0.93
N ASN A 64 9.54 -7.51 -1.01
CA ASN A 64 8.15 -7.08 -0.85
C ASN A 64 7.42 -7.11 -2.19
N ILE A 65 6.25 -7.76 -2.22
CA ILE A 65 5.40 -7.80 -3.41
C ILE A 65 4.55 -6.54 -3.47
N SER A 66 4.94 -5.62 -4.36
CA SER A 66 4.27 -4.34 -4.58
C SER A 66 3.49 -4.32 -5.91
N SER A 67 3.19 -3.13 -6.42
CA SER A 67 2.37 -2.91 -7.62
C SER A 67 2.69 -1.55 -8.24
N ALA A 68 2.54 -1.40 -9.56
CA ALA A 68 2.59 -0.09 -10.22
C ALA A 68 1.58 0.91 -9.61
N ASN A 69 0.50 0.39 -9.00
CA ASN A 69 -0.46 1.21 -8.27
C ASN A 69 0.09 1.86 -6.99
N GLY A 70 1.27 1.45 -6.49
CA GLY A 70 2.00 2.14 -5.41
C GLY A 70 2.76 3.39 -5.88
N SER A 71 2.97 3.56 -7.19
CA SER A 71 3.65 4.73 -7.73
C SER A 71 2.76 5.96 -7.70
N ILE A 72 3.18 6.99 -6.97
CA ILE A 72 2.48 8.30 -6.92
C ILE A 72 2.36 8.88 -8.34
N ALA A 73 3.41 8.77 -9.16
CA ALA A 73 3.38 9.26 -10.54
C ALA A 73 2.32 8.56 -11.41
N VAL A 74 2.05 7.27 -11.17
CA VAL A 74 0.98 6.52 -11.85
C VAL A 74 -0.39 6.91 -11.29
N VAL A 75 -0.49 7.07 -9.97
CA VAL A 75 -1.75 7.46 -9.29
C VAL A 75 -2.24 8.82 -9.78
N LEU A 76 -1.35 9.78 -10.05
CA LEU A 76 -1.70 11.12 -10.55
C LEU A 76 -2.27 11.11 -11.98
N LYS A 77 -2.01 10.06 -12.77
CA LYS A 77 -2.39 9.99 -14.19
C LYS A 77 -3.62 9.11 -14.45
N ARG A 78 -4.18 8.47 -13.42
CA ARG A 78 -5.28 7.53 -13.58
C ARG A 78 -6.59 8.08 -13.03
N GLU A 79 -7.69 7.55 -13.54
CA GLU A 79 -9.00 7.79 -12.95
C GLU A 79 -9.15 7.15 -11.57
N SER A 80 -9.90 7.84 -10.70
CA SER A 80 -10.23 7.34 -9.37
C SER A 80 -11.21 6.17 -9.48
N ARG A 81 -10.86 5.03 -8.88
CA ARG A 81 -11.74 3.85 -8.78
C ARG A 81 -12.00 3.50 -7.31
N PRO A 82 -13.24 3.14 -6.93
CA PRO A 82 -13.54 2.70 -5.57
C PRO A 82 -12.60 1.57 -5.12
N GLY A 83 -12.09 1.64 -3.89
CA GLY A 83 -11.15 0.65 -3.33
C GLY A 83 -9.71 0.73 -3.84
N LEU A 84 -9.48 1.18 -5.08
CA LEU A 84 -8.14 1.29 -5.66
C LEU A 84 -7.28 2.36 -4.98
N ALA A 85 -7.91 3.41 -4.43
CA ALA A 85 -7.22 4.42 -3.64
C ALA A 85 -6.61 3.83 -2.35
N ALA A 86 -7.36 3.01 -1.62
CA ALA A 86 -6.88 2.33 -0.41
C ALA A 86 -5.75 1.34 -0.72
N TYR A 87 -5.92 0.55 -1.79
CA TYR A 87 -4.88 -0.37 -2.26
C TYR A 87 -3.59 0.38 -2.64
N SER A 88 -3.70 1.44 -3.45
CA SER A 88 -2.57 2.28 -3.84
C SER A 88 -1.86 2.88 -2.65
N PHE A 89 -2.60 3.49 -1.73
CA PHE A 89 -2.03 4.06 -0.51
C PHE A 89 -1.22 3.01 0.27
N SER A 90 -1.78 1.81 0.44
CA SER A 90 -1.07 0.72 1.14
C SER A 90 0.20 0.26 0.42
N LYS A 91 0.20 0.24 -0.93
CA LYS A 91 1.39 -0.13 -1.71
C LYS A 91 2.45 0.97 -1.73
N THR A 92 2.05 2.25 -1.78
CA THR A 92 2.97 3.38 -1.60
C THR A 92 3.64 3.36 -0.23
N ALA A 93 2.87 3.07 0.83
CA ALA A 93 3.41 2.93 2.18
C ALA A 93 4.42 1.76 2.28
N LEU A 94 4.10 0.61 1.69
CA LEU A 94 5.00 -0.54 1.63
C LEU A 94 6.29 -0.25 0.83
N ASP A 95 6.19 0.46 -0.29
CA ASP A 95 7.36 0.87 -1.08
C ASP A 95 8.28 1.78 -0.24
N ASN A 96 7.71 2.71 0.51
CA ASN A 96 8.47 3.59 1.39
C ASN A 96 9.17 2.82 2.53
N LEU A 97 8.47 1.89 3.20
CA LEU A 97 9.09 1.02 4.21
C LEU A 97 10.25 0.21 3.62
N THR A 98 10.06 -0.32 2.41
CA THR A 98 11.11 -1.08 1.72
C THR A 98 12.36 -0.23 1.48
N VAL A 99 12.20 1.02 1.05
CA VAL A 99 13.32 1.96 0.87
C VAL A 99 13.99 2.27 2.20
N GLN A 100 13.23 2.54 3.26
CA GLN A 100 13.77 2.80 4.60
C GLN A 100 14.63 1.62 5.10
N TRP A 101 14.10 0.41 5.03
CA TRP A 101 14.83 -0.79 5.42
C TRP A 101 16.09 -1.00 4.57
N ALA A 102 16.04 -0.76 3.26
CA ALA A 102 17.22 -0.85 2.40
C ALA A 102 18.32 0.13 2.82
N LEU A 103 17.95 1.36 3.19
CA LEU A 103 18.88 2.36 3.69
C LEU A 103 19.48 1.96 5.05
N GLU A 104 18.66 1.41 5.94
CA GLU A 104 19.12 0.90 7.25
C GLU A 104 20.12 -0.25 7.08
N GLU A 105 19.80 -1.26 6.25
CA GLU A 105 20.69 -2.40 6.02
C GLU A 105 22.00 -1.97 5.35
N LYS A 106 21.93 -1.01 4.41
CA LYS A 106 23.12 -0.38 3.83
C LYS A 106 23.97 0.32 4.89
N LYS A 107 23.36 1.07 5.80
CA LYS A 107 24.07 1.78 6.88
C LYS A 107 24.70 0.82 7.88
N LYS A 108 24.04 -0.30 8.20
CA LYS A 108 24.57 -1.36 9.07
C LYS A 108 25.69 -2.16 8.41
N GLY A 109 25.76 -2.16 7.08
CA GLY A 109 26.68 -3.02 6.33
C GLY A 109 26.31 -4.50 6.45
N SER A 110 25.02 -4.83 6.63
CA SER A 110 24.57 -6.20 6.90
C SER A 110 24.68 -7.14 5.70
N GLY A 111 24.78 -6.62 4.48
CA GLY A 111 24.73 -7.37 3.23
C GLY A 111 23.33 -7.85 2.82
N ILE A 112 22.32 -7.67 3.68
CA ILE A 112 20.93 -8.03 3.38
C ILE A 112 20.39 -7.10 2.29
N ARG A 113 19.85 -7.69 1.22
CA ARG A 113 19.19 -6.93 0.15
C ARG A 113 17.72 -6.71 0.48
N VAL A 114 17.26 -5.46 0.40
CA VAL A 114 15.85 -5.14 0.60
C VAL A 114 15.32 -4.48 -0.65
N VAL A 115 14.34 -5.11 -1.29
CA VAL A 115 13.78 -4.68 -2.58
C VAL A 115 12.28 -4.92 -2.62
N TYR A 116 11.59 -4.17 -3.46
CA TYR A 116 10.21 -4.46 -3.81
C TYR A 116 10.13 -4.83 -5.29
N ARG A 117 9.19 -5.72 -5.63
CA ARG A 117 8.84 -5.99 -7.02
C ARG A 117 7.52 -5.31 -7.34
N SER A 118 7.58 -4.36 -8.28
CA SER A 118 6.42 -3.71 -8.85
C SER A 118 6.10 -4.36 -10.21
N ALA A 119 4.88 -4.84 -10.38
CA ALA A 119 4.40 -5.33 -11.68
C ALA A 119 4.32 -4.14 -12.66
N PRO A 120 4.85 -4.24 -13.90
CA PRO A 120 4.70 -3.19 -14.92
C PRO A 120 3.23 -2.83 -15.19
N PRO A 121 2.92 -1.67 -15.79
CA PRO A 121 1.56 -1.36 -16.18
C PRO A 121 1.00 -2.43 -17.16
N PRO A 122 -0.33 -2.63 -17.19
CA PRO A 122 -0.98 -3.70 -17.98
C PRO A 122 -0.65 -3.71 -19.48
N SER A 123 -0.21 -2.57 -20.02
CA SER A 123 0.13 -2.39 -21.43
C SER A 123 1.51 -2.91 -21.85
N HIS A 124 2.33 -3.41 -20.93
CA HIS A 124 3.65 -3.97 -21.25
C HIS A 124 3.61 -5.51 -21.34
N PRO A 125 4.21 -6.16 -22.35
CA PRO A 125 4.43 -7.61 -22.33
C PRO A 125 5.22 -7.99 -21.06
N GLY A 126 4.73 -8.97 -20.29
CA GLY A 126 5.29 -9.28 -18.97
C GLY A 126 4.81 -8.36 -17.83
N SER A 127 3.65 -7.71 -17.99
CA SER A 127 3.04 -6.73 -17.08
C SER A 127 2.90 -7.17 -15.62
N GLY A 128 3.10 -8.45 -15.30
CA GLY A 128 2.92 -8.98 -13.96
C GLY A 128 1.48 -8.83 -13.44
N PHE A 129 0.52 -8.50 -14.30
CA PHE A 129 -0.91 -8.46 -14.02
C PHE A 129 -1.51 -9.85 -14.17
N ASN A 130 -1.28 -10.67 -13.14
CA ASN A 130 -1.64 -12.09 -13.15
C ASN A 130 -3.14 -12.28 -12.88
N ALA A 131 -3.78 -13.17 -13.62
CA ALA A 131 -5.16 -13.59 -13.41
C ALA A 131 -5.25 -14.39 -12.10
N THR A 132 -5.72 -13.73 -11.04
CA THR A 132 -5.85 -14.32 -9.70
C THR A 132 -7.18 -13.92 -9.08
N LYS A 133 -7.50 -14.45 -7.89
CA LYS A 133 -8.74 -14.09 -7.20
C LYS A 133 -8.84 -12.58 -6.88
N ILE A 134 -7.72 -11.88 -6.67
CA ILE A 134 -7.73 -10.45 -6.27
C ILE A 134 -8.30 -9.53 -7.37
N ASN A 135 -8.20 -9.95 -8.62
CA ASN A 135 -8.70 -9.25 -9.80
C ASN A 135 -9.75 -10.10 -10.53
N SER A 136 -10.47 -10.99 -9.83
CA SER A 136 -11.52 -11.82 -10.42
C SER A 136 -11.07 -12.63 -11.65
N TYR A 137 -9.82 -13.10 -11.62
CA TYR A 137 -9.15 -13.80 -12.72
C TYR A 137 -9.05 -12.98 -14.03
N THR A 138 -9.16 -11.65 -13.93
CA THR A 138 -8.87 -10.74 -15.05
C THR A 138 -7.38 -10.42 -15.04
N GLY A 139 -6.62 -10.95 -16.00
CA GLY A 139 -5.18 -10.76 -16.06
C GLY A 139 -4.65 -11.09 -17.44
N THR A 140 -3.50 -10.51 -17.80
CA THR A 140 -2.84 -10.79 -19.08
C THR A 140 -1.84 -11.94 -18.97
N MET A 141 -1.62 -12.46 -17.76
CA MET A 141 -0.67 -13.53 -17.45
C MET A 141 -1.28 -14.54 -16.46
N SER A 142 -0.80 -15.77 -16.49
CA SER A 142 -1.09 -16.80 -15.49
C SER A 142 -0.19 -16.62 -14.25
N PRO A 143 -0.55 -17.24 -13.11
CA PRO A 143 0.30 -17.23 -11.93
C PRO A 143 1.68 -17.87 -12.12
N ALA A 144 1.84 -18.79 -13.08
CA ALA A 144 3.05 -19.60 -13.27
C ALA A 144 4.12 -18.92 -14.15
N GLU A 145 3.78 -17.88 -14.91
CA GLU A 145 4.67 -17.24 -15.90
C GLU A 145 5.67 -16.24 -15.29
N ARG A 146 6.25 -16.54 -14.12
CA ARG A 146 7.02 -15.56 -13.32
C ARG A 146 8.41 -15.95 -12.89
#